data_AF-A0A1M5KKA7-F1
#
_entry.id   AF-A0A1M5KKA7-F1
#
_cell.length_a   1.000
_cell.length_b   1.000
_cell.length_c   1.000
_cell.angle_alpha   90.00
_cell.angle_beta   90.00
_cell.angle_gamma   90.00
#
_symmetry.space_group_name_H-M   'P 1'
#
loop_
_entity.id
_entity.type
_entity.pdbx_description
1 polymer ?
#
loop_
_entity_poly.entity_id
_entity_poly.type
_entity_poly.pdbx_seq_one_letter_code
_entity_poly.pdbx_strand_id
1 'polypeptide(L)'
;MSYILKTTSQGLIYIKASSVIKVVKPNSIEGAKILGKPLIINANHIGFLSFDSEGKVTYFMANGFEISMNLFYDEAEEALNCAKANIEKIIK
;
A
#
# COMPACT_ATOMS: atom_id res chain seq x y z
N MET A 1 7.77 -10.50 13.12
CA MET A 1 6.45 -9.85 13.35
C MET A 1 5.52 -10.19 12.20
N SER A 2 4.34 -10.76 12.46
CA SER A 2 3.30 -10.92 11.43
C SER A 2 2.53 -9.60 11.31
N TYR A 3 2.70 -8.89 10.20
CA TYR A 3 1.91 -7.73 9.82
C TYR A 3 1.64 -7.80 8.32
N ILE A 4 0.49 -7.29 7.86
CA ILE A 4 0.24 -7.04 6.44
C ILE A 4 0.63 -5.59 6.13
N LEU A 5 0.20 -4.65 6.98
CA LEU A 5 0.57 -3.25 6.94
C LEU A 5 1.12 -2.78 8.29
N LYS A 6 2.10 -1.87 8.26
CA LYS A 6 2.57 -1.15 9.43
C LYS A 6 2.72 0.33 9.10
N THR A 7 2.10 1.20 9.87
CA THR A 7 2.26 2.66 9.75
C THR A 7 3.33 3.17 10.72
N THR A 8 3.85 4.36 10.46
CA THR A 8 4.88 5.00 11.29
C THR A 8 4.50 6.43 11.65
N SER A 9 5.18 6.97 12.67
CA SER A 9 5.11 8.37 13.08
C SER A 9 5.66 9.37 12.04
N GLN A 10 6.20 8.88 10.91
CA GLN A 10 6.70 9.69 9.80
C GLN A 10 5.77 9.70 8.58
N GLY A 11 4.57 9.12 8.71
CA GLY A 11 3.61 9.00 7.60
C GLY A 11 4.00 7.96 6.56
N LEU A 12 4.89 7.02 6.90
CA LEU A 12 5.24 5.89 6.04
C LEU A 12 4.36 4.68 6.34
N ILE A 13 4.01 3.94 5.27
CA ILE A 13 3.33 2.65 5.32
C ILE A 13 4.29 1.58 4.80
N TYR A 14 4.57 0.59 5.64
CA TYR A 14 5.29 -0.62 5.31
C TYR A 14 4.28 -1.70 4.92
N ILE A 15 4.46 -2.26 3.74
CA ILE A 15 3.61 -3.30 3.17
C ILE A 15 4.42 -4.58 3.09
N LYS A 16 3.89 -5.67 3.65
CA LYS A 16 4.55 -6.98 3.57
C LYS A 16 4.61 -7.44 2.12
N ALA A 17 5.78 -7.89 1.67
CA ALA A 17 5.98 -8.29 0.27
C ALA A 17 4.96 -9.34 -0.23
N SER A 18 4.56 -10.27 0.64
CA SER A 18 3.62 -11.34 0.31
C SER A 18 2.18 -10.89 0.11
N SER A 19 1.80 -9.68 0.56
CA SER A 19 0.47 -9.14 0.28
C SER A 19 0.42 -8.34 -1.01
N VAL A 20 1.56 -7.97 -1.60
CA VAL A 20 1.57 -7.20 -2.85
C VAL A 20 1.38 -8.12 -4.04
N ILE A 21 0.35 -7.84 -4.84
CA ILE A 21 0.01 -8.60 -6.05
C ILE A 21 0.84 -8.07 -7.23
N LYS A 22 0.86 -6.75 -7.40
CA LYS A 22 1.62 -6.07 -8.46
C LYS A 22 1.93 -4.63 -8.09
N VAL A 23 3.02 -4.12 -8.65
CA VAL A 23 3.33 -2.69 -8.68
C VAL A 23 3.42 -2.27 -10.14
N VAL A 24 2.63 -1.30 -10.57
CA VAL A 24 2.68 -0.76 -11.93
C VAL A 24 3.43 0.57 -11.89
N LYS A 25 4.37 0.74 -12.81
CA LYS A 25 5.09 2.00 -12.99
C LYS A 25 4.30 2.91 -13.93
N PRO A 26 4.36 4.23 -13.74
CA PRO A 26 3.79 5.18 -14.68
C PRO A 26 4.36 4.93 -16.08
N ASN A 27 3.50 4.95 -17.09
CA ASN A 27 3.85 4.77 -18.50
C ASN A 27 4.55 3.44 -18.82
N SER A 28 4.36 2.40 -17.99
CA SER A 28 4.92 1.07 -18.22
C SER A 28 3.83 0.07 -18.58
N ILE A 29 4.07 -0.72 -19.62
CA ILE A 29 3.23 -1.86 -19.98
C ILE A 29 3.52 -3.05 -19.06
N GLU A 30 4.74 -3.14 -18.53
CA GLU A 30 5.17 -4.21 -17.61
C GLU A 30 5.06 -3.78 -16.15
N GLY A 31 4.64 -4.72 -15.29
CA GLY A 31 4.68 -4.55 -13.84
C GLY A 31 6.11 -4.62 -13.28
N ALA A 32 6.38 -3.87 -12.22
CA ALA A 32 7.64 -3.93 -11.50
C ALA A 32 7.75 -5.24 -10.70
N LYS A 33 8.87 -5.96 -10.87
CA LYS A 33 9.18 -7.15 -10.06
C LYS A 33 9.39 -6.75 -8.59
N ILE A 34 8.67 -7.42 -7.70
CA ILE A 34 8.81 -7.25 -6.25
C ILE A 34 9.84 -8.27 -5.77
N LEU A 35 11.01 -7.79 -5.34
CA LEU A 35 12.15 -8.63 -4.95
C LEU A 35 12.00 -9.27 -3.55
N GLY A 36 10.77 -9.60 -3.13
CA GLY A 36 10.50 -10.20 -1.81
C GLY A 36 10.79 -9.30 -0.61
N LYS A 37 11.09 -8.02 -0.82
CA LYS A 37 11.32 -7.03 0.24
C LYS A 37 10.03 -6.27 0.55
N PRO A 38 9.81 -5.87 1.81
CA PRO A 38 8.69 -5.00 2.17
C PRO A 38 8.73 -3.73 1.32
N LEU A 39 7.56 -3.32 0.81
CA LEU A 39 7.41 -2.07 0.09
C LEU A 39 7.15 -0.96 1.11
N ILE A 40 7.85 0.16 0.98
CA ILE A 40 7.67 1.32 1.85
C ILE A 40 7.13 2.45 0.99
N ILE A 41 6.01 3.04 1.39
CA ILE A 41 5.41 4.17 0.69
C ILE A 41 5.08 5.31 1.64
N ASN A 42 5.04 6.52 1.10
CA ASN A 42 4.64 7.71 1.83
C ASN A 42 3.13 7.95 1.64
N ALA A 43 2.39 8.02 2.74
CA ALA A 43 0.93 8.20 2.73
C ALA A 43 0.50 9.54 2.10
N ASN A 44 1.34 10.57 2.18
CA ASN A 44 1.07 11.88 1.57
C ASN A 44 1.16 11.85 0.04
N HIS A 45 1.78 10.81 -0.52
CA HIS A 45 1.85 10.60 -1.96
C HIS A 45 0.74 9.67 -2.46
N ILE A 46 -0.16 9.19 -1.60
CA ILE A 46 -1.33 8.42 -2.05
C ILE A 46 -2.42 9.42 -2.43
N GLY A 47 -2.81 9.41 -3.71
CA GLY A 47 -3.90 10.23 -4.22
C GLY A 47 -5.25 9.67 -3.81
N PHE A 48 -5.49 8.40 -4.13
CA PHE A 48 -6.71 7.69 -3.76
C PHE A 48 -6.49 6.18 -3.69
N LEU A 49 -7.48 5.47 -3.17
CA LEU A 49 -7.55 4.01 -3.17
C LEU A 49 -8.72 3.57 -4.05
N SER A 50 -8.62 2.38 -4.64
CA SER A 50 -9.76 1.66 -5.17
C SER A 50 -9.70 0.19 -4.76
N PHE A 51 -10.82 -0.52 -4.94
CA PHE A 51 -10.87 -1.96 -4.78
C PHE A 51 -11.57 -2.59 -5.98
N ASP A 52 -11.21 -3.82 -6.33
CA ASP A 52 -11.85 -4.59 -7.39
C ASP A 52 -13.00 -5.45 -6.87
N SER A 53 -13.68 -6.18 -7.78
CA SER A 53 -14.77 -7.08 -7.44
C SER A 53 -14.37 -8.26 -6.55
N GLU A 54 -13.07 -8.55 -6.44
CA GLU A 54 -12.52 -9.58 -5.55
C GLU A 54 -12.11 -9.00 -4.19
N GLY A 55 -12.31 -7.68 -3.98
CA GLY A 55 -11.96 -6.97 -2.76
C GLY A 55 -10.48 -6.62 -2.65
N LYS A 56 -9.68 -6.77 -3.72
CA LYS A 56 -8.26 -6.41 -3.71
C LYS A 56 -8.09 -4.91 -3.84
N VAL A 57 -7.25 -4.33 -2.99
CA VAL A 57 -7.06 -2.88 -2.93
C VAL A 57 -5.89 -2.43 -3.79
N THR A 58 -6.03 -1.29 -4.47
CA THR A 58 -4.94 -0.61 -5.16
C THR A 58 -4.74 0.80 -4.63
N TYR A 59 -3.51 1.13 -4.23
CA TYR A 59 -3.10 2.51 -3.96
C TYR A 59 -2.62 3.17 -5.25
N PHE A 60 -3.22 4.32 -5.57
CA PHE A 60 -2.80 5.18 -6.68
C PHE A 60 -1.95 6.31 -6.14
N MET A 61 -0.68 6.28 -6.49
CA MET A 61 0.29 7.25 -6.03
C MET A 61 0.27 8.49 -6.94
N ALA A 62 0.51 9.66 -6.36
CA ALA A 62 0.57 10.94 -7.07
C ALA A 62 1.68 10.98 -8.15
N ASN A 63 2.70 10.14 -8.03
CA ASN A 63 3.74 9.97 -9.04
C ASN A 63 3.38 8.94 -10.13
N GLY A 64 2.13 8.49 -10.19
CA GLY A 64 1.61 7.57 -11.21
C GLY A 64 1.96 6.10 -11.00
N PHE A 65 2.52 5.73 -9.83
CA PHE A 65 2.64 4.33 -9.45
C PHE A 65 1.30 3.77 -8.96
N GLU A 66 1.05 2.50 -9.25
CA GLU A 66 -0.09 1.77 -8.71
C GLU A 66 0.41 0.57 -7.92
N ILE A 67 -0.14 0.34 -6.74
CA ILE A 67 0.29 -0.75 -5.86
C ILE A 67 -0.95 -1.56 -5.49
N SER A 68 -1.13 -2.70 -6.16
CA SER A 68 -2.24 -3.61 -5.88
C SER A 68 -1.84 -4.64 -4.82
N MET A 69 -2.72 -4.86 -3.86
CA MET A 69 -2.47 -5.68 -2.69
C MET A 69 -3.66 -6.57 -2.37
N ASN A 70 -3.38 -7.73 -1.78
CA ASN A 70 -4.36 -8.69 -1.30
C ASN A 70 -4.67 -8.42 0.18
N LEU A 71 -5.52 -7.43 0.43
CA LEU A 71 -6.07 -7.08 1.76
C LEU A 71 -7.42 -6.35 1.59
N PHE A 72 -8.20 -6.25 2.66
CA PHE A 72 -9.53 -5.63 2.61
C PHE A 72 -9.45 -4.11 2.52
N TYR A 73 -10.47 -3.48 1.93
CA TYR A 73 -10.55 -2.03 1.79
C TYR A 73 -10.43 -1.30 3.13
N ASP A 74 -11.19 -1.73 4.14
CA ASP A 74 -11.20 -1.10 5.47
C ASP A 74 -9.81 -1.12 6.13
N GLU A 75 -9.05 -2.19 5.95
CA GLU A 75 -7.68 -2.32 6.45
C GLU A 75 -6.73 -1.35 5.76
N ALA A 76 -6.89 -1.18 4.45
CA ALA A 76 -6.10 -0.25 3.66
C ALA A 76 -6.43 1.21 4.03
N GLU A 77 -7.71 1.51 4.19
CA GLU A 77 -8.20 2.83 4.57
C GLU A 77 -7.77 3.18 6.00
N GLU A 78 -7.86 2.25 6.95
CA GLU A 78 -7.34 2.42 8.31
C GLU A 78 -5.84 2.73 8.27
N ALA A 79 -5.04 1.97 7.53
CA ALA A 79 -3.61 2.22 7.40
C ALA A 79 -3.32 3.61 6.81
N LEU A 80 -4.06 4.01 5.78
CA LEU A 80 -3.87 5.33 5.18
C LEU A 80 -4.17 6.45 6.18
N ASN A 81 -5.30 6.35 6.89
CA ASN A 81 -5.73 7.35 7.86
C ASN A 81 -4.76 7.43 9.05
N CYS A 82 -4.33 6.29 9.59
CA CYS A 82 -3.32 6.25 10.64
C CYS A 82 -2.00 6.87 10.18
N ALA A 83 -1.53 6.54 8.97
CA ALA A 83 -0.28 7.10 8.45
C ALA A 83 -0.38 8.61 8.21
N LYS A 84 -1.48 9.11 7.63
CA LYS A 84 -1.72 10.56 7.47
C LYS A 84 -1.79 11.31 8.80
N ALA A 85 -2.27 10.65 9.84
CA ALA A 85 -2.29 11.18 11.21
C ALA A 85 -0.96 10.99 11.97
N ASN A 86 0.08 10.40 11.35
CA ASN A 86 1.35 10.04 11.99
C ASN A 86 1.20 9.12 13.20
N ILE A 87 0.23 8.20 13.16
CA ILE A 87 -0.04 7.22 14.20
C ILE A 87 0.63 5.90 13.82
N GLU A 88 1.38 5.30 14.76
CA GLU A 88 1.95 3.96 14.60
C GLU A 88 0.88 2.89 14.85
N LYS A 89 0.63 2.06 13.84
CA LYS A 89 -0.33 0.97 13.90
C LYS A 89 0.19 -0.24 13.13
N ILE A 90 -0.14 -1.43 13.63
CA ILE A 90 0.08 -2.69 12.95
C ILE A 90 -1.27 -3.27 12.58
N ILE A 91 -1.44 -3.58 11.30
CA ILE A 91 -2.60 -4.27 10.73
C ILE A 91 -2.12 -5.66 10.31
N LYS A 92 -2.85 -6.69 10.75
CA LYS A 92 -2.40 -8.09 10.73
C LYS A 92 -3.09 -8.93 9.68
#